data_AF-A0A9E0EZS0-F1
#
_entry.id   AF-A0A9E0EZS0-F1
#
_cell.length_a   1.000
_cell.length_b   1.000
_cell.length_c   1.000
_cell.angle_alpha   90.00
_cell.angle_beta   90.00
_cell.angle_gamma   90.00
#
_symmetry.space_group_name_H-M   'P 1'
#
loop_
_entity.id
_entity.type
_entity.pdbx_description
1 polymer ?
#
loop_
_entity_poly.entity_id
_entity_poly.type
_entity_poly.pdbx_seq_one_letter_code
_entity_poly.pdbx_strand_id
1 'polypeptide(L)'
;MDSVIYFIKSTLANEIAASGFPLIYKGEMNHQIMRSFAFMANRKIAEMNVPTATRKRVFHIMIECLQNITKHSDDYDEKEKQIG
;
A
#
# COMPACT_ATOMS: atom_id res chain seq x y z
N MET A 1 -4.71 26.91 -1.03
CA MET A 1 -5.19 25.54 -0.78
C MET A 1 -6.62 25.49 -1.30
N ASP A 2 -6.99 24.90 -2.44
CA ASP A 2 -6.44 23.64 -2.94
C ASP A 2 -6.90 23.27 -4.37
N SER A 3 -6.88 24.20 -5.32
CA SER A 3 -7.07 23.82 -6.75
C SER A 3 -6.07 22.73 -7.19
N VAL A 4 -4.85 22.78 -6.66
CA VAL A 4 -3.81 21.75 -6.86
C VAL A 4 -4.16 20.44 -6.14
N ILE A 5 -4.59 20.46 -4.88
CA ILE A 5 -4.99 19.22 -4.18
C ILE A 5 -6.26 18.63 -4.79
N TYR A 6 -7.21 19.44 -5.23
CA TYR A 6 -8.39 19.00 -5.96
C TYR A 6 -8.03 18.42 -7.33
N PHE A 7 -7.09 19.05 -8.05
CA PHE A 7 -6.56 18.55 -9.32
C PHE A 7 -5.85 17.21 -9.12
N ILE A 8 -4.99 17.09 -8.12
CA ILE A 8 -4.32 15.84 -7.76
C ILE A 8 -5.37 14.78 -7.39
N LYS A 9 -6.35 15.13 -6.54
CA LYS A 9 -7.39 14.19 -6.10
C LYS A 9 -8.28 13.72 -7.23
N SER A 10 -8.69 14.61 -8.14
CA SER A 10 -9.56 14.27 -9.28
C SER A 10 -8.81 13.53 -10.38
N THR A 11 -7.58 13.94 -10.70
CA THR A 11 -6.74 13.26 -11.70
C THR A 11 -6.34 11.88 -11.21
N LEU A 12 -5.83 11.75 -9.97
CA LEU A 12 -5.51 10.43 -9.41
C LEU A 12 -6.77 9.56 -9.25
N ALA A 13 -7.92 10.11 -8.85
CA ALA A 13 -9.14 9.30 -8.75
C ALA A 13 -9.56 8.72 -10.09
N ASN A 14 -9.51 9.53 -11.16
CA ASN A 14 -9.81 9.08 -12.51
C ASN A 14 -8.76 8.07 -13.02
N GLU A 15 -7.48 8.31 -12.74
CA GLU A 15 -6.42 7.35 -13.07
C GLU A 15 -6.58 6.04 -12.30
N ILE A 16 -6.82 6.05 -10.98
CA ILE A 16 -7.07 4.83 -10.19
C ILE A 16 -8.22 4.02 -10.79
N ALA A 17 -9.32 4.68 -11.15
CA ALA A 17 -10.48 4.03 -11.74
C ALA A 17 -10.16 3.37 -13.09
N ALA A 18 -9.23 3.95 -13.86
CA ALA A 18 -8.85 3.47 -15.19
C ALA A 18 -7.66 2.50 -15.22
N SER A 19 -6.72 2.60 -14.26
CA SER A 19 -5.39 1.97 -14.32
C SER A 19 -5.23 0.74 -13.42
N GLY A 20 -6.26 0.39 -12.64
CA GLY A 20 -6.27 -0.85 -11.87
C GLY A 20 -5.46 -0.81 -10.58
N PHE A 21 -5.15 0.38 -10.04
CA PHE A 21 -4.57 0.51 -8.71
C PHE A 21 -5.59 0.07 -7.64
N PRO A 22 -5.30 -0.96 -6.84
CA PRO A 22 -6.28 -1.49 -5.89
C PRO A 22 -6.43 -0.64 -4.62
N LEU A 23 -5.49 0.28 -4.32
CA LEU A 23 -5.49 1.11 -3.11
C LEU A 23 -4.53 2.30 -3.25
N ILE A 24 -4.94 3.49 -2.78
CA ILE A 24 -4.06 4.63 -2.51
C ILE A 24 -4.27 5.11 -1.08
N TYR A 25 -3.18 5.33 -0.35
CA TYR A 25 -3.19 5.81 1.03
C TYR A 25 -2.17 6.94 1.21
N LYS A 26 -2.57 8.00 1.91
CA LYS A 26 -1.71 9.09 2.36
C LYS A 26 -2.00 9.36 3.83
N GLY A 27 -1.01 9.16 4.68
CA GLY A 27 -1.10 9.36 6.13
C GLY A 27 -0.04 8.54 6.86
N GLU A 28 -0.01 8.64 8.18
CA GLU A 28 0.89 7.84 9.01
C GLU A 28 0.51 6.36 8.94
N MET A 29 1.51 5.50 8.78
CA MET A 29 1.30 4.05 8.75
C MET A 29 1.39 3.50 10.17
N ASN A 30 0.43 2.67 10.57
CA ASN A 30 0.49 1.94 11.84
C ASN A 30 0.02 0.50 11.67
N HIS A 31 0.20 -0.31 12.71
CA HIS A 31 -0.17 -1.73 12.68
C HIS A 31 -1.65 -1.99 12.39
N GLN A 32 -2.56 -1.11 12.80
CA GLN A 32 -3.98 -1.27 12.53
C GLN A 32 -4.29 -1.05 11.05
N ILE A 33 -3.73 0.01 10.47
CA ILE A 33 -3.90 0.37 9.05
C ILE A 33 -3.30 -0.71 8.15
N MET A 34 -2.10 -1.20 8.49
CA MET A 34 -1.47 -2.33 7.79
C MET A 34 -2.37 -3.58 7.78
N ARG A 35 -3.00 -3.93 8.90
CA ARG A 35 -3.95 -5.06 8.96
C ARG A 35 -5.18 -4.82 8.09
N SER A 36 -5.69 -3.60 8.03
CA SER A 36 -6.80 -3.25 7.14
C SER A 36 -6.42 -3.43 5.66
N PHE A 37 -5.22 -3.01 5.25
CA PHE A 37 -4.75 -3.18 3.87
C PHE A 37 -4.50 -4.64 3.52
N ALA A 38 -3.92 -5.41 4.45
CA ALA A 38 -3.78 -6.86 4.34
C ALA A 38 -5.14 -7.54 4.10
N PHE A 39 -6.16 -7.17 4.87
CA PHE A 39 -7.51 -7.70 4.70
C PHE A 39 -8.10 -7.37 3.31
N MET A 40 -7.95 -6.12 2.86
CA MET A 40 -8.41 -5.69 1.53
C MET A 40 -7.70 -6.46 0.40
N ALA A 41 -6.37 -6.60 0.50
CA ALA A 41 -5.57 -7.37 -0.44
C ALA A 41 -5.99 -8.84 -0.50
N ASN A 42 -6.20 -9.48 0.66
CA ASN A 42 -6.65 -10.87 0.73
C ASN A 42 -8.01 -11.05 0.04
N ARG A 43 -8.96 -10.15 0.30
CA ARG A 43 -10.28 -10.18 -0.35
C ARG A 43 -10.13 -10.06 -1.87
N LYS A 44 -9.28 -9.15 -2.34
CA LYS A 44 -9.08 -8.96 -3.79
C LYS A 44 -8.38 -10.13 -4.46
N ILE A 45 -7.37 -10.71 -3.81
CA ILE A 45 -6.67 -11.91 -4.28
C ILE A 45 -7.61 -13.12 -4.31
N ALA A 46 -8.50 -13.26 -3.32
CA ALA A 46 -9.46 -14.37 -3.26
C ALA A 46 -10.43 -14.40 -4.45
N GLU A 47 -10.78 -13.23 -5.00
CA GLU A 47 -11.61 -13.09 -6.21
C GLU A 47 -10.87 -13.50 -7.50
N MET A 48 -9.55 -13.66 -7.47
CA MET A 48 -8.76 -14.00 -8.66
C MET A 48 -8.85 -15.49 -8.99
N ASN A 49 -9.17 -15.78 -10.25
CA ASN A 49 -9.22 -17.14 -10.80
C ASN A 49 -7.82 -17.69 -11.10
N VAL A 50 -7.00 -17.82 -10.06
CA VAL A 50 -5.64 -18.38 -10.11
C VAL A 50 -5.50 -19.52 -9.08
N PRO A 51 -4.46 -20.37 -9.18
CA PRO A 51 -4.27 -21.44 -8.20
C PRO A 51 -4.11 -20.92 -6.76
N THR A 52 -4.62 -21.68 -5.78
CA THR A 52 -4.53 -21.33 -4.35
C THR A 52 -3.09 -21.11 -3.90
N ALA A 53 -2.14 -21.90 -4.40
CA ALA A 53 -0.73 -21.74 -4.09
C ALA A 53 -0.20 -20.36 -4.54
N THR A 54 -0.59 -19.93 -5.73
CA THR A 54 -0.25 -18.60 -6.26
C THR A 54 -0.84 -17.49 -5.41
N ARG A 55 -2.13 -17.59 -5.04
CA ARG A 55 -2.79 -16.62 -4.14
C ARG A 55 -2.04 -16.47 -2.81
N LYS A 56 -1.68 -17.60 -2.17
CA LYS A 56 -0.95 -17.60 -0.90
C LYS A 56 0.44 -16.96 -1.01
N ARG A 57 1.13 -17.18 -2.13
CA ARG A 57 2.45 -16.58 -2.39
C ARG A 57 2.36 -15.08 -2.58
N VAL A 58 1.42 -14.61 -3.40
CA VAL A 58 1.18 -13.17 -3.61
C VAL A 58 0.80 -12.50 -2.30
N PHE A 59 -0.10 -13.11 -1.51
CA PHE A 59 -0.49 -12.56 -0.22
C PHE A 59 0.69 -12.43 0.75
N HIS A 60 1.55 -13.44 0.87
CA HIS A 60 2.75 -13.35 1.72
C HIS A 60 3.66 -12.18 1.33
N ILE A 61 3.96 -12.04 0.03
CA ILE A 61 4.80 -10.95 -0.47
C ILE A 61 4.17 -9.59 -0.13
N MET A 62 2.85 -9.45 -0.28
CA MET A 62 2.15 -8.21 0.08
C MET A 62 2.23 -7.90 1.58
N ILE A 63 2.10 -8.91 2.44
CA ILE A 63 2.25 -8.74 3.90
C ILE A 63 3.67 -8.30 4.26
N GLU A 64 4.69 -8.92 3.67
CA GLU A 64 6.09 -8.53 3.90
C GLU A 64 6.33 -7.08 3.49
N CYS A 65 5.85 -6.65 2.31
CA CYS A 65 5.96 -5.26 1.89
C CYS A 65 5.27 -4.29 2.86
N LEU A 66 4.05 -4.61 3.31
CA LEU A 66 3.32 -3.77 4.26
C LEU A 66 4.01 -3.72 5.63
N GLN A 67 4.58 -4.84 6.08
CA GLN A 67 5.34 -4.92 7.32
C GLN A 67 6.63 -4.11 7.24
N ASN A 68 7.32 -4.15 6.10
CA ASN A 68 8.52 -3.36 5.86
C ASN A 68 8.22 -1.86 5.96
N ILE A 69 7.13 -1.40 5.33
CA ILE A 69 6.68 0.00 5.44
C ILE A 69 6.34 0.35 6.89
N THR A 70 5.66 -0.54 7.62
CA THR A 70 5.19 -0.24 8.98
C THR A 70 6.29 -0.29 10.05
N LYS A 71 7.34 -1.09 9.86
CA LYS A 71 8.39 -1.32 10.87
C LYS A 71 9.69 -0.57 10.59
N HIS A 72 10.01 -0.32 9.33
CA HIS A 72 11.31 0.20 8.90
C HIS A 72 11.23 1.57 8.23
N SER A 73 10.06 2.23 8.25
CA SER A 73 9.95 3.62 7.76
C SER A 73 10.89 4.55 8.54
N ASP A 74 11.02 4.32 9.85
CA ASP A 74 11.73 5.22 10.76
C ASP A 74 13.23 4.89 10.81
N ASP A 75 13.59 3.61 10.62
CA ASP A 75 14.99 3.14 10.55
C ASP A 75 15.77 3.71 9.35
N TYR A 76 15.07 4.09 8.27
CA TYR A 76 15.69 4.67 7.08
C TYR A 76 16.24 6.08 7.37
N ASP A 77 15.50 6.88 8.14
CA ASP A 77 15.87 8.26 8.49
C ASP A 77 17.04 8.33 9.48
N GLU A 78 17.24 7.32 10.33
CA GLU A 78 18.38 7.28 11.27
C GLU A 78 19.69 6.90 10.57
N LYS A 79 19.66 6.03 9.56
CA LYS A 79 20.87 5.61 8.83
C LYS A 79 21.41 6.70 7.92
N GLU A 80 20.56 7.54 7.32
CA GLU A 80 21.03 8.70 6.53
C GLU A 80 21.60 9.82 7.40
N LYS A 81 21.19 9.94 8.66
CA LYS A 81 21.75 10.95 9.60
C LYS A 81 23.16 10.64 10.10
N GLN A 82 23.62 9.38 10.02
CA GLN A 82 24.95 8.97 10.49
C GLN A 82 26.05 9.06 9.42
N ILE A 83 25.68 9.41 8.18
CA ILE A 83 26.63 9.62 7.06
C ILE A 83 26.82 11.10 6.71
N GLY A 84 26.35 12.01 7.56
CA GLY A 84 26.56 13.47 7.46
C GLY A 84 27.55 14.00 8.48
#